data_AF-A0A937SQ62-F1
#
_entry.id   AF-A0A937SQ62-F1
#
_cell.length_a   1.000
_cell.length_b   1.000
_cell.length_c   1.000
_cell.angle_alpha   90.00
_cell.angle_beta   90.00
_cell.angle_gamma   90.00
#
_symmetry.space_group_name_H-M   'P 1'
#
loop_
_entity.id
_entity.type
_entity.pdbx_description
1 polymer ?
#
loop_
_entity_poly.entity_id
_entity_poly.type
_entity_poly.pdbx_seq_one_letter_code
_entity_poly.pdbx_strand_id
1 'polypeptide(L)' 'MMTPETFKRWRKRHGMTQEQCATELGFKDRRQIINYEKGDIEIPRYVWLATLGYDSLNKSKEP' A
#
# COMPACT_ATOMS: atom_id res chain seq x y z
N MET A 1 9.57 0.89 -10.56
CA MET A 1 8.82 1.70 -9.57
C MET A 1 7.40 1.17 -9.49
N MET A 2 6.74 1.29 -8.35
CA MET A 2 5.36 0.84 -8.20
C MET A 2 4.43 1.80 -8.94
N THR A 3 3.52 1.27 -9.76
CA THR A 3 2.52 2.08 -10.46
C THR A 3 1.25 2.25 -9.61
N PRO A 4 0.46 3.33 -9.84
CA PRO A 4 -0.84 3.53 -9.18
C PRO A 4 -1.76 2.31 -9.25
N GLU A 5 -1.84 1.69 -10.43
CA GLU A 5 -2.63 0.48 -10.65
C GLU A 5 -2.13 -0.72 -9.84
N THR A 6 -0.81 -0.91 -9.79
CA THR A 6 -0.20 -2.01 -9.04
C THR A 6 -0.45 -1.83 -7.54
N PHE A 7 -0.33 -0.61 -7.03
CA PHE A 7 -0.61 -0.29 -5.63
C PHE A 7 -2.08 -0.50 -5.26
N LYS A 8 -3.00 -0.06 -6.12
CA LYS A 8 -4.43 -0.30 -5.93
C LYS A 8 -4.78 -1.79 -5.92
N ARG A 9 -4.18 -2.58 -6.81
CA ARG A 9 -4.38 -4.04 -6.85
C ARG A 9 -3.81 -4.71 -5.60
N TRP A 10 -2.62 -4.30 -5.16
CA TRP A 10 -2.00 -4.79 -3.93
C TRP A 10 -2.92 -4.55 -2.71
N ARG A 11 -3.39 -3.32 -2.51
CA ARG A 11 -4.31 -3.00 -1.40
C ARG A 11 -5.57 -3.86 -1.42
N LYS A 12 -6.19 -3.99 -2.60
CA LYS A 12 -7.40 -4.80 -2.78
C LYS A 12 -7.17 -6.29 -2.52
N ARG A 13 -6.00 -6.83 -2.88
CA ARG A 13 -5.62 -8.22 -2.63
C ARG A 13 -5.63 -8.55 -1.13
N HIS A 14 -5.19 -7.60 -0.30
CA HIS A 14 -5.22 -7.74 1.15
C HIS A 14 -6.56 -7.33 1.77
N GLY A 15 -7.59 -7.02 0.98
CA GLY A 15 -8.90 -6.65 1.49
C GLY A 15 -8.96 -5.32 2.26
N MET A 16 -7.91 -4.50 2.18
CA MET A 16 -7.82 -3.28 2.98
C MET A 16 -8.65 -2.13 2.41
N THR A 17 -9.30 -1.36 3.27
CA THR A 17 -9.77 -0.01 2.93
C THR A 17 -8.58 0.95 2.75
N GLN A 18 -8.83 2.13 2.18
CA GLN A 18 -7.79 3.16 2.04
C GLN A 18 -7.30 3.67 3.40
N GLU A 19 -8.17 3.68 4.40
CA GLU A 19 -7.82 4.08 5.77
C GLU A 19 -6.98 3.02 6.47
N GLN A 20 -7.36 1.75 6.36
CA GLN A 20 -6.57 0.63 6.90
C GLN A 20 -5.17 0.59 6.26
N CYS A 21 -5.09 0.75 4.93
CA CYS A 21 -3.82 0.81 4.22
C CYS A 21 -2.93 1.97 4.71
N ALA A 22 -3.52 3.12 5.00
CA ALA A 22 -2.78 4.25 5.58
C ALA A 22 -2.21 3.88 6.96
N THR A 23 -3.02 3.30 7.83
CA THR A 23 -2.58 2.84 9.16
C THR A 23 -1.46 1.81 9.08
N GLU A 24 -1.60 0.76 8.25
CA GLU A 24 -0.60 -0.31 8.12
C GLU A 24 0.73 0.19 7.54
N LEU A 25 0.68 1.17 6.62
CA LEU A 25 1.88 1.77 6.03
C LEU A 25 2.43 2.96 6.84
N GLY A 26 1.79 3.32 7.96
CA GLY A 26 2.26 4.38 8.87
C GLY A 26 1.93 5.81 8.43
N PHE A 27 0.93 6.00 7.57
CA PHE A 27 0.45 7.32 7.16
C PHE A 27 -0.63 7.85 8.08
N LYS A 28 -0.59 9.15 8.37
CA LYS A 28 -1.58 9.83 9.20
C LYS A 28 -2.94 10.04 8.51
N ASP A 29 -2.97 10.04 7.18
CA ASP A 29 -4.17 10.39 6.41
C ASP A 29 -4.33 9.49 5.17
N ARG A 30 -5.56 8.99 4.95
CA ARG A 30 -5.93 8.14 3.81
C ARG A 30 -5.85 8.83 2.45
N ARG A 31 -5.79 10.15 2.40
CA ARG A 31 -5.64 10.96 1.17
C ARG A 31 -4.33 10.66 0.46
N GLN A 32 -3.25 10.34 1.17
CA GLN A 32 -2.02 9.93 0.51
C GLN A 32 -2.22 8.64 -0.30
N ILE A 33 -2.92 7.66 0.27
CA ILE A 33 -3.27 6.42 -0.43
C ILE A 33 -4.11 6.72 -1.67
N ILE A 34 -5.10 7.61 -1.56
CA ILE A 34 -5.94 8.01 -2.70
C ILE A 34 -5.10 8.66 -3.80
N ASN A 35 -4.21 9.58 -3.45
CA ASN A 35 -3.37 10.29 -4.42
C ASN A 35 -2.39 9.32 -5.10
N TYR A 36 -1.84 8.35 -4.38
CA TYR A 36 -1.04 7.26 -4.95
C TYR A 36 -1.85 6.40 -5.92
N GLU A 37 -3.09 6.04 -5.59
CA GLU A 37 -3.96 5.21 -6.44
C GLU A 37 -4.47 5.94 -7.68
N LYS A 38 -4.61 7.27 -7.62
CA LYS A 38 -4.97 8.10 -8.76
C LYS A 38 -3.78 8.40 -9.67
N GLY A 39 -2.57 8.39 -9.11
CA GLY A 39 -1.37 8.84 -9.81
C GLY A 39 -1.17 10.36 -9.76
N ASP A 40 -1.87 11.05 -8.86
CA ASP A 40 -1.71 12.50 -8.63
C ASP A 40 -0.33 12.81 -8.03
N ILE A 41 0.24 11.86 -7.29
CA ILE A 41 1.60 11.91 -6.73
C ILE A 41 2.34 10.62 -7.06
N GLU A 42 3.63 10.71 -7.32
CA GLU A 42 4.49 9.54 -7.52
C GLU A 42 4.58 8.74 -6.21
N ILE A 43 4.57 7.41 -6.32
CA ILE A 43 4.72 6.50 -5.18
C ILE A 43 6.21 6.41 -4.83
N PRO A 44 6.63 6.93 -3.66
CA PRO A 44 8.03 6.90 -3.26
C PRO A 44 8.54 5.46 -3.06
N ARG A 45 9.84 5.27 -3.27
CA ARG A 45 10.47 3.95 -3.12
C ARG A 45 10.26 3.31 -1.74
N TYR A 46 10.22 4.10 -0.66
CA TYR A 46 9.98 3.58 0.69
C TYR A 46 8.57 2.99 0.85
N VAL A 47 7.57 3.53 0.15
CA VAL A 47 6.20 2.98 0.18
C VAL A 47 6.18 1.62 -0.50
N TRP A 48 6.85 1.52 -1.65
CA TRP A 48 7.00 0.24 -2.32
C TRP A 48 7.72 -0.80 -1.44
N LEU A 49 8.82 -0.43 -0.77
CA LEU A 49 9.50 -1.31 0.17
C LEU A 49 8.59 -1.72 1.35
N ALA A 50 7.77 -0.81 1.87
CA ALA A 50 6.81 -1.12 2.92
C ALA A 50 5.75 -2.14 2.46
N THR A 51 5.25 -2.05 1.23
CA THR A 51 4.32 -3.06 0.67
C THR A 51 4.97 -4.45 0.57
N LEU A 52 6.24 -4.53 0.17
CA LEU A 52 6.99 -5.79 0.13
C LEU A 52 7.24 -6.37 1.53
N GLY A 53 7.57 -5.51 2.50
CA GLY A 53 7.74 -5.91 3.89
C GLY A 53 6.45 -6.46 4.49
N TYR A 54 5.32 -5.80 4.21
CA TYR A 54 4.00 -6.26 4.63
C TYR A 54 3.64 -7.63 4.02
N ASP A 55 3.89 -7.83 2.73
CA ASP A 55 3.71 -9.12 2.06
C ASP A 55 4.57 -10.21 2.71
N SER A 56 5.84 -9.91 3.01
CA SER A 56 6.75 -10.86 3.65
C SER A 56 6.25 -11.27 5.04
N LEU A 57 5.76 -10.32 5.84
CA LEU A 57 5.26 -10.59 7.19
C LEU A 57 3.95 -11.39 7.18
N ASN A 58 3.09 -11.19 6.18
CA ASN A 58 1.84 -11.95 6.07
C ASN A 58 2.00 -13.33 5.46
N LYS A 59 2.97 -13.53 4.54
CA LYS A 59 3.33 -14.87 4.07
C LYS A 59 3.86 -15.76 5.20
N SER A 60 4.53 -15.18 6.19
CA SER A 60 4.98 -15.92 7.39
C SER A 60 3.84 -16.32 8.34
N LYS A 61 2.61 -15.84 8.12
CA LYS A 61 1.43 -16.17 8.93
C LYS A 61 0.49 -17.18 8.27
N GLU A 62 0.74 -17.58 7.03
CA GLU A 62 0.06 -18.71 6.40
C GLU A 62 0.76 -20.01 6.86
N PRO A 63 0.01 -21.00 7.40
CA PRO A 63 0.56 -22.24 7.97
C PRO A 63 1.21 -23.18 6.93
#